data_AF-A0A2A8V1L5-F1
#
_entry.id   AF-A0A2A8V1L5-F1
#
_cell.length_a   1.000
_cell.length_b   1.000
_cell.length_c   1.000
_cell.angle_alpha   90.00
_cell.angle_beta   90.00
_cell.angle_gamma   90.00
#
_symmetry.space_group_name_H-M   'P 1'
#
loop_
_entity.id
_entity.type
_entity.pdbx_description
1 polymer ?
#
loop_
_entity_poly.entity_id
_entity_poly.type
_entity_poly.pdbx_seq_one_letter_code
_entity_poly.pdbx_strand_id
1 'polypeptide(L)'
;MPRSLSSPSRFGIMNSEKIHCGNGEANMKTVIAFSGGKDSTLALHKIQQDPAFEVDSLLVTLTEGFDRVSIHGVRYKMLKQQSESLGIPLREVWIPQDCPNEVYQERMGNAVSGMLDDGITHMVFGDIHLADVRAYREEMLEGTGITPVFPLWGREVGELGREFINLGFKTVLTCIDLEQLDRSFAGRVYDKDFLQDYPEKCDVCGENGEFHTFVFDGPNFGFPIGYELGEERVAPDVRTGRDRFLFRDVVPK
;
A
#
# COMPACT_ATOMS: atom_id res chain seq x y z
N MET A 1 74.07 -36.48 -5.70
CA MET A 1 74.73 -35.18 -5.42
C MET A 1 73.65 -34.13 -5.22
N PRO A 2 73.78 -33.28 -4.19
CA PRO A 2 72.69 -32.48 -3.62
C PRO A 2 72.79 -31.01 -4.01
N ARG A 3 71.73 -30.23 -3.77
CA ARG A 3 71.69 -28.78 -3.49
C ARG A 3 70.22 -28.40 -3.31
N SER A 4 69.77 -27.59 -2.37
CA SER A 4 70.26 -27.12 -1.07
C SER A 4 69.09 -26.31 -0.50
N LEU A 5 68.80 -26.48 0.78
CA LEU A 5 67.93 -25.58 1.55
C LEU A 5 68.50 -24.16 1.56
N SER A 6 67.64 -23.15 1.39
CA SER A 6 67.84 -21.81 1.94
C SER A 6 66.48 -21.11 2.15
N SER A 7 66.08 -21.00 3.41
CA SER A 7 65.20 -19.96 3.95
C SER A 7 66.08 -18.82 4.51
N PRO A 8 65.58 -17.70 5.10
CA PRO A 8 64.31 -16.97 4.97
C PRO A 8 64.55 -15.44 4.76
N SER A 9 63.49 -14.62 4.95
CA SER A 9 63.40 -13.14 5.01
C SER A 9 62.91 -12.49 3.69
N ARG A 10 62.01 -11.50 3.68
CA ARG A 10 61.75 -10.42 4.63
C ARG A 10 60.36 -9.79 4.33
N PHE A 11 59.66 -9.41 5.40
CA PHE A 11 58.67 -8.33 5.54
C PHE A 11 58.14 -7.60 4.29
N GLY A 12 56.80 -7.61 4.17
CA GLY A 12 55.97 -6.59 3.52
C GLY A 12 54.54 -6.75 4.06
N ILE A 13 54.23 -6.18 5.22
CA ILE A 13 53.40 -4.98 5.40
C ILE A 13 52.03 -5.09 4.72
N MET A 14 51.03 -5.34 5.58
CA MET A 14 49.66 -4.82 5.59
C MET A 14 48.96 -4.66 4.24
N ASN A 15 47.93 -5.48 4.02
CA ASN A 15 46.64 -4.93 3.63
C ASN A 15 45.58 -5.50 4.57
N SER A 16 45.14 -4.62 5.47
CA SER A 16 43.89 -4.76 6.20
C SER A 16 42.76 -4.85 5.18
N GLU A 17 42.22 -6.05 4.97
CA GLU A 17 40.85 -6.14 4.49
C GLU A 17 39.98 -5.52 5.58
N LYS A 18 39.50 -4.31 5.28
CA LYS A 18 38.47 -3.65 6.09
C LYS A 18 37.28 -4.59 6.14
N ILE A 19 37.13 -5.28 7.26
CA ILE A 19 35.82 -5.70 7.73
C ILE A 19 35.01 -4.40 7.76
N HIS A 20 34.11 -4.25 6.80
CA HIS A 20 33.09 -3.21 6.87
C HIS A 20 32.15 -3.68 7.98
N CYS A 21 32.48 -3.34 9.23
CA CYS A 21 31.47 -3.12 10.25
C CYS A 21 30.66 -1.93 9.74
N GLY A 22 29.65 -2.20 8.91
CA GLY A 22 28.52 -1.29 8.79
C GLY A 22 27.98 -1.14 10.20
N ASN A 23 27.87 0.11 10.67
CA ASN A 23 27.11 0.41 11.87
C ASN A 23 25.73 -0.24 11.68
N GLY A 24 25.43 -1.25 12.50
CA GLY A 24 24.17 -1.97 12.47
C GLY A 24 23.05 -1.11 13.02
N GLU A 25 22.66 -0.07 12.29
CA GLU A 25 21.29 0.41 12.39
C GLU A 25 20.42 -0.73 11.83
N ALA A 26 19.64 -1.35 12.72
CA ALA A 26 18.68 -2.35 12.29
C ALA A 26 17.72 -1.68 11.29
N ASN A 27 17.55 -2.27 10.11
CA ASN A 27 16.59 -1.76 9.13
C ASN A 27 15.21 -1.61 9.80
N MET A 28 14.51 -0.53 9.44
CA MET A 28 13.16 -0.26 9.92
C MET A 28 12.21 -1.29 9.34
N LYS A 29 11.99 -2.38 10.07
CA LYS A 29 11.09 -3.46 9.65
C LYS A 29 9.65 -2.95 9.66
N THR A 30 9.00 -3.03 8.51
CA THR A 30 7.84 -2.19 8.19
C THR A 30 6.71 -2.99 7.56
N VAL A 31 5.50 -2.72 8.00
CA VAL A 31 4.28 -3.17 7.35
C VAL A 31 3.65 -2.02 6.55
N ILE A 32 3.04 -2.31 5.42
CA ILE A 32 2.27 -1.32 4.64
C ILE A 32 0.78 -1.50 4.93
N ALA A 33 0.10 -0.46 5.41
CA ALA A 33 -1.36 -0.42 5.42
C ALA A 33 -1.86 -0.34 3.97
N PHE A 34 -2.37 -1.46 3.45
CA PHE A 34 -2.54 -1.68 2.03
C PHE A 34 -4.02 -1.84 1.67
N SER A 35 -4.49 -1.06 0.70
CA SER A 35 -5.87 -1.14 0.18
C SER A 35 -5.96 -1.78 -1.21
N GLY A 36 -4.81 -1.99 -1.86
CA GLY A 36 -4.74 -2.37 -3.28
C GLY A 36 -4.93 -1.19 -4.24
N GLY A 37 -5.20 0.01 -3.73
CA GLY A 37 -5.38 1.22 -4.52
C GLY A 37 -4.08 2.00 -4.78
N LYS A 38 -4.23 3.05 -5.59
CA LYS A 38 -3.17 3.98 -6.03
C LYS A 38 -2.23 4.40 -4.90
N ASP A 39 -2.78 4.97 -3.82
CA ASP A 39 -1.97 5.67 -2.82
C ASP A 39 -1.16 4.72 -1.94
N SER A 40 -1.78 3.63 -1.48
CA SER A 40 -1.04 2.58 -0.75
C SER A 40 0.05 1.93 -1.60
N THR A 41 -0.18 1.78 -2.91
CA THR A 41 0.81 1.23 -3.84
C THR A 41 1.96 2.21 -4.11
N LEU A 42 1.66 3.50 -4.26
CA LEU A 42 2.68 4.53 -4.43
C LEU A 42 3.51 4.72 -3.15
N ALA A 43 2.88 4.66 -1.98
CA ALA A 43 3.57 4.70 -0.69
C ALA A 43 4.51 3.49 -0.53
N LEU A 44 4.03 2.27 -0.83
CA LEU A 44 4.88 1.07 -0.89
C LEU A 44 6.07 1.28 -1.82
N HIS A 45 5.84 1.74 -3.04
CA HIS A 45 6.91 1.93 -4.02
C HIS A 45 7.99 2.90 -3.53
N LYS A 46 7.60 4.00 -2.86
CA LYS A 46 8.55 4.95 -2.28
C LYS A 46 9.37 4.34 -1.14
N ILE A 47 8.72 3.61 -0.25
CA ILE A 47 9.40 2.92 0.86
C ILE A 47 10.40 1.90 0.33
N GLN A 48 10.06 1.16 -0.74
CA GLN A 48 10.98 0.21 -1.37
C GLN A 48 12.23 0.87 -1.99
N GLN A 49 12.23 2.19 -2.24
CA GLN A 49 13.42 2.91 -2.73
C GLN A 49 14.34 3.39 -1.60
N ASP A 50 13.89 3.37 -0.36
CA ASP A 50 14.67 3.82 0.79
C ASP A 50 15.30 2.61 1.50
N PRO A 51 16.64 2.47 1.45
CA PRO A 51 17.33 1.31 2.03
C PRO A 51 17.24 1.23 3.55
N ALA A 52 16.77 2.29 4.22
CA ALA A 52 16.55 2.27 5.66
C ALA A 52 15.30 1.45 6.05
N PHE A 53 14.40 1.18 5.11
CA PHE A 53 13.17 0.41 5.34
C PHE A 53 13.30 -1.01 4.81
N GLU A 54 12.79 -1.97 5.59
CA GLU A 54 12.60 -3.36 5.18
C GLU A 54 11.09 -3.65 5.16
N VAL A 55 10.52 -3.83 3.96
CA VAL A 55 9.10 -4.17 3.83
C VAL A 55 8.88 -5.64 4.15
N ASP A 56 8.19 -5.91 5.26
CA ASP A 56 7.85 -7.25 5.71
C ASP A 56 6.58 -7.78 5.03
N SER A 57 5.51 -6.97 5.00
CA SER A 57 4.17 -7.42 4.61
C SER A 57 3.20 -6.29 4.27
N LEU A 58 2.07 -6.67 3.68
CA LEU A 58 0.92 -5.80 3.39
C LEU A 58 -0.20 -6.10 4.40
N LEU A 59 -0.50 -5.17 5.30
CA LEU A 59 -1.64 -5.26 6.22
C LEU A 59 -2.92 -4.87 5.49
N VAL A 60 -3.87 -5.80 5.41
CA VAL A 60 -5.17 -5.59 4.74
C VAL A 60 -6.31 -5.84 5.71
N THR A 61 -7.27 -4.92 5.76
CA THR A 61 -8.52 -5.08 6.53
C THR A 61 -9.64 -5.56 5.61
N LEU A 62 -10.19 -6.74 5.91
CA LEU A 62 -11.14 -7.46 5.06
C LEU A 62 -12.48 -7.62 5.77
N THR A 63 -13.59 -7.43 5.05
CA THR A 63 -14.93 -7.63 5.60
C THR A 63 -15.39 -9.07 5.37
N GLU A 64 -15.70 -9.77 6.47
CA GLU A 64 -16.26 -11.13 6.47
C GLU A 64 -17.56 -11.20 5.65
N GLY A 65 -17.78 -12.32 4.96
CA GLY A 65 -18.97 -12.56 4.13
C GLY A 65 -18.96 -11.85 2.77
N PHE A 66 -18.20 -10.76 2.61
CA PHE A 66 -18.01 -10.09 1.31
C PHE A 66 -16.70 -10.43 0.63
N ASP A 67 -15.71 -10.94 1.37
CA ASP A 67 -14.35 -11.24 0.90
C ASP A 67 -13.73 -10.05 0.15
N ARG A 68 -13.82 -8.86 0.74
CA ARG A 68 -13.39 -7.59 0.13
C ARG A 68 -12.65 -6.70 1.11
N VAL A 69 -11.78 -5.84 0.59
CA VAL A 69 -11.25 -4.69 1.31
C VAL A 69 -12.40 -3.79 1.73
N SER A 70 -12.47 -3.49 3.02
CA SER A 70 -13.47 -2.57 3.55
C SER A 70 -13.37 -1.22 2.82
N ILE A 71 -14.51 -0.61 2.49
CA ILE A 71 -14.65 0.68 1.79
C ILE A 71 -14.24 0.65 0.30
N HIS A 72 -13.05 0.14 -0.04
CA HIS A 72 -12.51 0.14 -1.41
C HIS A 72 -13.18 -0.89 -2.34
N GLY A 73 -13.84 -1.91 -1.79
CA GLY A 73 -14.63 -2.89 -2.54
C GLY A 73 -13.80 -3.89 -3.37
N VAL A 74 -12.47 -3.87 -3.27
CA VAL A 74 -11.57 -4.80 -3.97
C VAL A 74 -11.73 -6.20 -3.41
N ARG A 75 -11.94 -7.21 -4.27
CA ARG A 75 -12.06 -8.62 -3.86
C ARG A 75 -10.74 -9.15 -3.29
N TYR A 76 -10.80 -9.92 -2.23
CA TYR A 76 -9.64 -10.57 -1.60
C TYR A 76 -8.82 -11.43 -2.58
N LYS A 77 -9.49 -12.09 -3.55
CA LYS A 77 -8.79 -12.81 -4.63
C LYS A 77 -7.89 -11.89 -5.48
N MET A 78 -8.31 -10.66 -5.73
CA MET A 78 -7.51 -9.68 -6.48
C MET A 78 -6.34 -9.15 -5.63
N LEU A 79 -6.57 -8.91 -4.34
CA LEU A 79 -5.48 -8.55 -3.40
C LEU A 79 -4.40 -9.63 -3.33
N LYS A 80 -4.78 -10.91 -3.33
CA LYS A 80 -3.81 -12.01 -3.35
C LYS A 80 -2.95 -11.99 -4.60
N GLN A 81 -3.53 -11.70 -5.76
CA GLN A 81 -2.76 -11.52 -6.99
C GLN A 81 -1.81 -10.31 -6.92
N GLN A 82 -2.19 -9.23 -6.22
CA GLN A 82 -1.27 -8.13 -5.94
C GLN A 82 -0.12 -8.57 -5.05
N SER A 83 -0.40 -9.27 -3.95
CA SER A 83 0.62 -9.85 -3.06
C SER A 83 1.59 -10.76 -3.81
N GLU A 84 1.08 -11.66 -4.65
CA GLU A 84 1.89 -12.57 -5.46
C GLU A 84 2.77 -11.83 -6.48
N SER A 85 2.22 -10.82 -7.17
CA SER A 85 2.98 -10.01 -8.14
C SER A 85 4.03 -9.13 -7.47
N LEU A 86 3.71 -8.52 -6.33
CA LEU A 86 4.63 -7.69 -5.56
C LEU A 86 5.71 -8.52 -4.85
N GLY A 87 5.48 -9.82 -4.65
CA GLY A 87 6.36 -10.69 -3.87
C GLY A 87 6.34 -10.40 -2.37
N ILE A 88 5.25 -9.80 -1.86
CA ILE A 88 5.12 -9.37 -0.45
C ILE A 88 3.90 -10.05 0.16
N PRO A 89 4.04 -10.77 1.30
CA PRO A 89 2.93 -11.50 1.91
C PRO A 89 1.85 -10.58 2.49
N LEU A 90 0.61 -11.07 2.55
CA LEU A 90 -0.50 -10.40 3.23
C LEU A 90 -0.51 -10.71 4.73
N ARG A 91 -0.80 -9.68 5.55
CA ARG A 91 -1.28 -9.80 6.92
C ARG A 91 -2.76 -9.40 6.95
N GLU A 92 -3.63 -10.35 7.23
CA GLU A 92 -5.06 -10.18 7.06
C GLU A 92 -5.76 -9.90 8.40
N VAL A 93 -6.54 -8.83 8.45
CA VAL A 93 -7.43 -8.51 9.58
C VAL A 93 -8.87 -8.63 9.12
N TRP A 94 -9.49 -9.75 9.44
CA TRP A 94 -10.90 -10.00 9.12
C TRP A 94 -11.81 -9.34 10.17
N ILE A 95 -12.74 -8.52 9.70
CA ILE A 95 -13.73 -7.81 10.51
C ILE A 95 -15.16 -8.16 10.06
N PRO A 96 -16.14 -8.25 10.98
CA PRO A 96 -17.54 -8.45 10.63
C PRO A 96 -18.09 -7.35 9.71
N GLN A 97 -19.19 -7.64 9.00
CA GLN A 97 -19.88 -6.65 8.16
C GLN A 97 -20.38 -5.45 8.96
N ASP A 98 -21.13 -5.71 10.03
CA ASP A 98 -21.60 -4.68 10.97
C ASP A 98 -20.62 -4.59 12.15
N CYS A 99 -19.33 -4.34 11.86
CA CYS A 99 -18.28 -4.40 12.88
C CYS A 99 -18.50 -3.34 13.97
N PRO A 100 -18.82 -3.73 15.22
CA PRO A 100 -18.78 -2.80 16.33
C PRO A 100 -17.35 -2.28 16.51
N ASN A 101 -17.19 -1.03 16.93
CA ASN A 101 -15.87 -0.45 17.12
C ASN A 101 -15.00 -1.27 18.08
N GLU A 102 -15.59 -1.83 19.14
CA GLU A 102 -14.88 -2.70 20.10
C GLU A 102 -14.27 -3.93 19.42
N VAL A 103 -15.00 -4.58 18.52
CA VAL A 103 -14.51 -5.75 17.75
C VAL A 103 -13.41 -5.32 16.78
N TYR A 104 -13.56 -4.17 16.12
CA TYR A 104 -12.51 -3.64 15.25
C TYR A 104 -11.21 -3.42 16.02
N GLN A 105 -11.29 -2.76 17.18
CA GLN A 105 -10.15 -2.48 18.03
C GLN A 105 -9.50 -3.76 18.56
N GLU A 106 -10.29 -4.76 18.94
CA GLU A 106 -9.77 -6.07 19.35
C GLU A 106 -8.99 -6.75 18.21
N ARG A 107 -9.58 -6.82 17.01
CA ARG A 107 -8.96 -7.48 15.85
C ARG A 107 -7.69 -6.76 15.40
N MET A 108 -7.73 -5.43 15.36
CA MET A 108 -6.56 -4.61 15.02
C MET A 108 -5.48 -4.71 16.11
N GLY A 109 -5.87 -4.69 17.38
CA GLY A 109 -4.94 -4.86 18.51
C GLY A 109 -4.21 -6.20 18.48
N ASN A 110 -4.92 -7.29 18.16
CA ASN A 110 -4.30 -8.60 17.97
C ASN A 110 -3.31 -8.62 16.80
N ALA A 111 -3.66 -7.97 15.68
CA ALA A 111 -2.76 -7.83 14.54
C ALA A 111 -1.50 -7.03 14.91
N VAL A 112 -1.66 -5.91 15.62
CA VAL A 112 -0.55 -5.08 16.13
C VAL A 112 0.36 -5.88 17.06
N SER A 113 -0.22 -6.63 18.00
CA SER A 113 0.56 -7.51 18.89
C SER A 113 1.39 -8.52 18.10
N GLY A 114 0.80 -9.20 17.12
CA GLY A 114 1.54 -10.16 16.28
C GLY A 114 2.63 -9.50 15.43
N MET A 115 2.40 -8.26 14.96
CA MET A 115 3.41 -7.49 14.24
C MET A 115 4.62 -7.14 15.14
N LEU A 116 4.38 -6.81 16.41
CA LEU A 116 5.45 -6.57 17.39
C LEU A 116 6.25 -7.84 17.68
N ASP A 117 5.59 -8.99 17.82
CA ASP A 117 6.25 -10.29 18.01
C ASP A 117 7.16 -10.65 16.82
N ASP A 118 6.80 -10.22 15.61
CA ASP A 118 7.60 -10.37 14.39
C ASP A 118 8.67 -9.29 14.21
N GLY A 119 8.83 -8.38 15.19
CA GLY A 119 9.84 -7.32 15.20
C GLY A 119 9.51 -6.12 14.31
N ILE A 120 8.25 -5.94 13.91
CA ILE A 120 7.82 -4.77 13.14
C ILE A 120 7.87 -3.53 14.05
N THR A 121 8.46 -2.47 13.51
CA THR A 121 8.67 -1.20 14.22
C THR A 121 7.95 -0.03 13.56
N HIS A 122 7.56 -0.16 12.30
CA HIS A 122 6.94 0.90 11.52
C HIS A 122 5.72 0.41 10.74
N MET A 123 4.74 1.29 10.58
CA MET A 123 3.57 1.09 9.72
C MET A 123 3.43 2.26 8.76
N VAL A 124 3.41 1.96 7.47
CA VAL A 124 3.32 2.96 6.41
C VAL A 124 1.88 3.10 5.96
N PHE A 125 1.43 4.35 5.80
CA PHE A 125 0.13 4.68 5.25
C PHE A 125 0.26 5.51 3.96
N GLY A 126 -0.72 5.35 3.08
CA GLY A 126 -0.82 6.11 1.83
C GLY A 126 -1.51 7.47 1.95
N ASP A 127 -1.86 7.92 3.15
CA ASP A 127 -2.61 9.17 3.35
C ASP A 127 -1.83 10.40 2.86
N ILE A 128 -2.49 11.33 2.15
CA ILE A 128 -1.82 12.49 1.51
C ILE A 128 -1.94 13.77 2.34
N HIS A 129 -3.16 14.20 2.71
CA HIS A 129 -3.33 15.52 3.36
C HIS A 129 -4.47 15.65 4.38
N LEU A 130 -5.33 14.64 4.52
CA LEU A 130 -6.46 14.68 5.46
C LEU A 130 -6.00 14.53 6.92
N ALA A 131 -5.93 15.65 7.64
CA ALA A 131 -5.37 15.75 8.99
C ALA A 131 -6.10 14.90 10.03
N ASP A 132 -7.42 14.77 9.91
CA ASP A 132 -8.25 13.93 10.76
C ASP A 132 -7.96 12.44 10.56
N VAL A 133 -7.79 12.00 9.30
CA VAL A 133 -7.42 10.62 8.99
C VAL A 133 -6.04 10.28 9.56
N ARG A 134 -5.05 11.16 9.36
CA ARG A 134 -3.72 10.98 9.93
C ARG A 134 -3.74 10.94 11.46
N ALA A 135 -4.44 11.87 12.10
CA ALA A 135 -4.56 11.90 13.56
C ALA A 135 -5.16 10.58 14.09
N TYR A 136 -6.18 10.05 13.42
CA TYR A 136 -6.75 8.75 13.75
C TYR A 136 -5.73 7.60 13.61
N ARG A 137 -4.89 7.60 12.56
CA ARG A 137 -3.81 6.59 12.42
C ARG A 137 -2.77 6.69 13.53
N GLU A 138 -2.39 7.92 13.89
CA GLU A 138 -1.43 8.18 14.97
C GLU A 138 -1.99 7.74 16.33
N GLU A 139 -3.25 8.07 16.64
CA GLU A 139 -3.95 7.63 17.86
C GLU A 139 -4.07 6.10 17.93
N MET A 140 -4.40 5.45 16.81
CA MET A 140 -4.50 3.98 16.72
C MET A 140 -3.19 3.27 17.07
N LEU A 141 -2.04 3.89 16.80
CA LEU A 141 -0.72 3.31 17.03
C LEU A 141 -0.03 3.86 18.30
N GLU A 142 -0.60 4.87 18.95
CA GLU A 142 -0.04 5.45 20.16
C GLU A 142 0.11 4.38 21.26
N GLY A 143 1.30 4.33 21.88
CA GLY A 143 1.60 3.37 22.94
C GLY A 143 1.81 1.92 22.49
N THR A 144 1.64 1.59 21.20
CA THR A 144 1.86 0.24 20.68
C THR A 144 3.34 -0.09 20.48
N GLY A 145 4.18 0.92 20.29
CA GLY A 145 5.59 0.76 19.90
C GLY A 145 5.82 0.73 18.38
N ILE A 146 4.77 0.80 17.56
CA ILE A 146 4.86 0.97 16.11
C ILE A 146 4.83 2.45 15.75
N THR A 147 5.80 2.90 14.96
CA THR A 147 5.88 4.27 14.46
C THR A 147 5.10 4.42 13.15
N PRO A 148 4.13 5.35 13.04
CA PRO A 148 3.46 5.63 11.78
C PRO A 148 4.36 6.41 10.81
N VAL A 149 4.29 6.07 9.52
CA VAL A 149 5.06 6.72 8.43
C VAL A 149 4.12 7.10 7.28
N PHE A 150 4.25 8.33 6.78
CA PHE A 150 3.38 8.88 5.72
C PHE A 150 4.21 9.44 4.55
N PRO A 151 4.67 8.59 3.60
CA PRO A 151 5.59 9.00 2.53
C PRO A 151 5.01 10.01 1.53
N LEU A 152 3.68 10.12 1.49
CA LEU A 152 2.96 11.01 0.57
C LEU A 152 2.49 12.29 1.25
N TRP A 153 2.70 12.43 2.57
CA TRP A 153 2.11 13.50 3.36
C TRP A 153 2.55 14.90 2.91
N GLY A 154 1.59 15.79 2.74
CA GLY A 154 1.82 17.20 2.40
C GLY A 154 2.30 17.43 0.96
N ARG A 155 2.26 16.41 0.10
CA ARG A 155 2.57 16.54 -1.33
C ARG A 155 1.34 17.01 -2.10
N GLU A 156 1.59 17.69 -3.23
CA GLU A 156 0.53 18.19 -4.10
C GLU A 156 -0.17 17.01 -4.82
N VAL A 157 -1.50 16.98 -4.79
CA VAL A 157 -2.31 15.87 -5.31
C VAL A 157 -2.19 15.72 -6.82
N GLY A 158 -2.17 16.83 -7.56
CA GLY A 158 -1.95 16.84 -9.01
C GLY A 158 -0.57 16.32 -9.42
N GLU A 159 0.48 16.63 -8.67
CA GLU A 159 1.82 16.08 -8.85
C GLU A 159 1.84 14.57 -8.58
N LEU A 160 1.21 14.11 -7.51
CA LEU A 160 1.13 12.69 -7.17
C LEU A 160 0.39 11.87 -8.23
N GLY A 161 -0.75 12.35 -8.73
CA GLY A 161 -1.49 11.68 -9.80
C GLY A 161 -0.68 11.54 -11.09
N ARG A 162 0.04 12.60 -11.48
CA ARG A 162 0.93 12.58 -12.66
C ARG A 162 2.16 11.71 -12.44
N GLU A 163 2.77 11.77 -11.25
CA GLU A 163 3.88 10.90 -10.87
C GLU A 163 3.50 9.44 -10.98
N PHE A 164 2.33 9.05 -10.44
CA PHE A 164 1.83 7.68 -10.51
C PHE A 164 1.77 7.16 -11.96
N ILE A 165 1.19 7.94 -12.87
CA ILE A 165 1.12 7.60 -14.29
C ILE A 165 2.51 7.56 -14.92
N ASN A 166 3.37 8.55 -14.63
CA ASN A 166 4.70 8.66 -15.23
C ASN A 166 5.66 7.56 -14.77
N LEU A 167 5.49 7.04 -13.56
CA LEU A 167 6.20 5.86 -13.06
C LEU A 167 5.76 4.56 -13.76
N GLY A 168 4.67 4.60 -14.53
CA GLY A 168 4.18 3.46 -15.31
C GLY A 168 3.17 2.58 -14.58
N PHE A 169 2.64 3.03 -13.44
CA PHE A 169 1.55 2.33 -12.78
C PHE A 169 0.28 2.34 -13.64
N LYS A 170 -0.51 1.27 -13.52
CA LYS A 170 -1.82 1.15 -14.15
C LYS A 170 -2.85 0.76 -13.11
N THR A 171 -3.93 1.53 -13.04
CA THR A 171 -4.98 1.34 -12.05
C THR A 171 -6.34 1.59 -12.66
N VAL A 172 -7.36 0.90 -12.15
CA VAL A 172 -8.75 0.97 -12.63
C VAL A 172 -9.66 1.43 -11.49
N LEU A 173 -10.66 2.26 -11.79
CA LEU A 173 -11.61 2.74 -10.80
C LEU A 173 -12.60 1.64 -10.39
N THR A 174 -12.66 1.32 -9.11
CA THR A 174 -13.53 0.29 -8.51
C THR A 174 -14.76 0.85 -7.82
N CYS A 175 -14.73 2.12 -7.45
CA CYS A 175 -15.83 2.83 -6.82
C CYS A 175 -15.76 4.31 -7.24
N ILE A 176 -16.92 4.94 -7.47
CA ILE A 176 -17.04 6.38 -7.63
C ILE A 176 -18.18 6.93 -6.78
N ASP A 177 -18.08 8.19 -6.39
CA ASP A 177 -19.17 8.97 -5.83
C ASP A 177 -19.98 9.63 -6.97
N LEU A 178 -21.24 9.20 -7.13
CA LEU A 178 -22.15 9.70 -8.17
C LEU A 178 -22.59 11.16 -7.95
N GLU A 179 -22.38 11.74 -6.77
CA GLU A 179 -22.60 13.17 -6.55
C GLU A 179 -21.43 14.03 -7.06
N GLN A 180 -20.26 13.42 -7.28
CA GLN A 180 -19.03 14.11 -7.68
C GLN A 180 -18.59 13.78 -9.10
N LEU A 181 -18.82 12.54 -9.56
CA LEU A 181 -18.37 12.02 -10.86
C LEU A 181 -19.51 11.40 -11.66
N ASP A 182 -19.41 11.51 -13.00
CA ASP A 182 -20.34 10.83 -13.90
C ASP A 182 -20.16 9.30 -13.84
N ARG A 183 -21.26 8.56 -14.08
CA ARG A 183 -21.27 7.10 -14.12
C ARG A 183 -20.19 6.52 -15.04
N SER A 184 -19.84 7.22 -16.12
CA SER A 184 -18.84 6.81 -17.10
C SER A 184 -17.42 6.63 -16.55
N PHE A 185 -17.14 7.14 -15.35
CA PHE A 185 -15.84 6.96 -14.70
C PHE A 185 -15.68 5.58 -14.03
N ALA A 186 -16.77 4.90 -13.69
CA ALA A 186 -16.71 3.59 -13.04
C ALA A 186 -16.08 2.54 -13.98
N GLY A 187 -15.04 1.84 -13.51
CA GLY A 187 -14.30 0.87 -14.32
C GLY A 187 -13.33 1.48 -15.35
N ARG A 188 -13.16 2.80 -15.36
CA ARG A 188 -12.20 3.47 -16.24
C ARG A 188 -10.77 3.30 -15.71
N VAL A 189 -9.80 3.22 -16.62
CA VAL A 189 -8.38 3.27 -16.26
C VAL A 189 -8.00 4.71 -15.91
N TYR A 190 -7.23 4.88 -14.83
CA TYR A 190 -6.64 6.15 -14.45
C TYR A 190 -5.35 6.37 -15.25
N ASP A 191 -5.47 7.16 -16.32
CA ASP A 191 -4.38 7.48 -17.25
C ASP A 191 -4.40 8.99 -17.62
N LYS A 192 -3.64 9.36 -18.66
CA LYS A 192 -3.57 10.77 -19.10
C LYS A 192 -4.89 11.27 -19.68
N ASP A 193 -5.71 10.39 -20.25
CA ASP A 193 -7.00 10.77 -20.81
C ASP A 193 -8.02 10.91 -19.68
N PHE A 194 -7.93 10.05 -18.65
CA PHE A 194 -8.68 10.23 -17.40
C PHE A 194 -8.44 11.62 -16.81
N LEU A 195 -7.18 12.04 -16.67
CA LEU A 195 -6.84 13.35 -16.10
C LEU A 195 -7.33 14.53 -16.95
N GLN A 196 -7.43 14.37 -18.27
CA GLN A 196 -7.97 15.40 -19.16
C GLN A 196 -9.48 15.54 -19.04
N ASP A 197 -10.18 14.41 -18.86
CA ASP A 197 -11.64 14.39 -18.71
C ASP A 197 -12.11 14.68 -17.28
N TYR A 198 -11.20 14.62 -16.29
CA TYR A 198 -11.54 14.73 -14.88
C TYR A 198 -12.03 16.14 -14.53
N PRO A 199 -13.10 16.29 -13.72
CA PRO A 199 -13.61 17.62 -13.36
C PRO A 199 -12.56 18.46 -12.63
N GLU A 200 -12.30 19.69 -13.13
CA GLU A 200 -11.26 20.59 -12.58
C GLU A 200 -11.43 20.93 -11.09
N LYS A 201 -12.63 20.76 -10.54
CA LYS A 201 -12.96 21.08 -9.15
C LYS A 201 -12.76 19.92 -8.17
N CYS A 202 -12.56 18.70 -8.68
CA CYS A 202 -12.43 17.49 -7.88
C CYS A 202 -10.96 17.17 -7.60
N ASP A 203 -10.68 16.50 -6.49
CA ASP A 203 -9.34 16.02 -6.18
C ASP A 203 -8.99 14.87 -7.14
N VAL A 204 -7.95 15.05 -7.95
CA VAL A 204 -7.50 14.05 -8.94
C VAL A 204 -6.88 12.81 -8.29
N CYS A 205 -6.57 12.85 -7.00
CA CYS A 205 -6.17 11.68 -6.22
C CYS A 205 -7.34 10.97 -5.54
N GLY A 206 -8.53 11.59 -5.49
CA GLY A 206 -9.74 11.00 -4.90
C GLY A 206 -9.82 11.07 -3.37
N GLU A 207 -9.05 11.96 -2.73
CA GLU A 207 -8.94 12.04 -1.27
C GLU A 207 -10.27 12.43 -0.58
N ASN A 208 -11.17 13.14 -1.26
CA ASN A 208 -12.48 13.50 -0.69
C ASN A 208 -13.55 12.44 -0.95
N GLY A 209 -13.13 11.22 -1.29
CA GLY A 209 -14.00 10.09 -1.56
C GLY A 209 -14.61 10.10 -2.96
N GLU A 210 -14.04 10.86 -3.90
CA GLU A 210 -14.50 10.90 -5.30
C GLU A 210 -14.46 9.51 -5.93
N PHE A 211 -13.40 8.73 -5.66
CA PHE A 211 -13.25 7.39 -6.21
C PHE A 211 -12.27 6.50 -5.41
N HIS A 212 -12.35 5.19 -5.66
CA HIS A 212 -11.34 4.20 -5.27
C HIS A 212 -10.83 3.45 -6.48
N THR A 213 -9.63 2.89 -6.36
CA THR A 213 -8.96 2.21 -7.47
C THR A 213 -8.37 0.87 -7.08
N PHE A 214 -8.04 0.07 -8.09
CA PHE A 214 -7.28 -1.17 -8.00
C PHE A 214 -6.09 -1.14 -8.95
N VAL A 215 -4.87 -1.22 -8.41
CA VAL A 215 -3.63 -1.22 -9.20
C VAL A 215 -3.36 -2.62 -9.74
N PHE A 216 -3.25 -2.75 -11.06
CA PHE A 216 -3.08 -4.04 -11.73
C PHE A 216 -1.72 -4.19 -12.42
N ASP A 217 -0.90 -3.14 -12.49
CA ASP A 217 0.44 -3.19 -13.07
C ASP A 217 1.27 -1.98 -12.58
N GLY A 218 2.59 -2.09 -12.61
CA GLY A 218 3.48 -1.01 -12.20
C GLY A 218 4.95 -1.43 -12.05
N PRO A 219 5.85 -0.47 -11.77
CA PRO A 219 7.30 -0.70 -11.72
C PRO A 219 7.75 -1.70 -10.65
N ASN A 220 6.99 -1.89 -9.57
CA ASN A 220 7.29 -2.85 -8.50
C ASN A 220 6.50 -4.16 -8.60
N PHE A 221 5.73 -4.36 -9.67
CA PHE A 221 5.01 -5.61 -9.94
C PHE A 221 5.91 -6.54 -10.75
N GLY A 222 6.04 -7.81 -10.32
CA GLY A 222 6.75 -8.83 -11.08
C GLY A 222 6.03 -9.24 -12.36
N PHE A 223 4.70 -9.09 -12.39
CA PHE A 223 3.86 -9.33 -13.56
C PHE A 223 2.54 -8.54 -13.48
N PRO A 224 1.95 -8.14 -14.62
CA PRO A 224 0.63 -7.52 -14.63
C PRO A 224 -0.46 -8.51 -14.20
N ILE A 225 -1.47 -8.01 -13.49
CA ILE A 225 -2.61 -8.79 -13.01
C ILE A 225 -3.73 -8.69 -14.04
N GLY A 226 -4.10 -9.84 -14.61
CA GLY A 226 -5.24 -9.95 -15.51
C GLY A 226 -6.56 -9.79 -14.75
N TYR A 227 -7.44 -8.92 -15.23
CA TYR A 227 -8.77 -8.73 -14.67
C TYR A 227 -9.84 -8.56 -15.74
N GLU A 228 -11.10 -8.75 -15.32
CA GLU A 228 -12.29 -8.36 -16.05
C GLU A 228 -13.17 -7.46 -15.18
N LEU A 229 -13.96 -6.61 -15.83
CA LEU A 229 -14.95 -5.78 -15.15
C LEU A 229 -16.22 -6.59 -14.89
N GLY A 230 -16.60 -6.70 -13.63
CA GLY A 230 -17.78 -7.41 -13.17
C GLY A 230 -19.02 -6.52 -13.02
N GLU A 231 -19.91 -6.94 -12.12
CA GLU A 231 -21.18 -6.28 -11.82
C GLU A 231 -21.01 -4.81 -11.38
N GLU A 232 -22.00 -3.99 -11.73
CA GLU A 232 -22.19 -2.66 -11.15
C GLU A 232 -23.18 -2.72 -10.00
N ARG A 233 -22.80 -2.15 -8.86
CA ARG A 233 -23.67 -2.06 -7.69
C ARG A 233 -23.67 -0.66 -7.13
N VAL A 234 -24.86 -0.07 -7.03
CA VAL A 234 -25.06 1.19 -6.31
C VAL A 234 -25.27 0.88 -4.83
N ALA A 235 -24.58 1.60 -3.96
CA ALA A 235 -24.72 1.49 -2.52
C ALA A 235 -25.12 2.86 -1.91
N PRO A 236 -25.92 2.85 -0.84
CA PRO A 236 -26.31 4.07 -0.17
C PRO A 236 -25.17 4.64 0.69
N ASP A 237 -25.14 5.96 0.82
CA ASP A 237 -24.35 6.66 1.82
C ASP A 237 -24.88 6.32 3.22
N VAL A 238 -24.00 5.86 4.11
CA VAL A 238 -24.38 5.42 5.46
C VAL A 238 -24.97 6.52 6.34
N ARG A 239 -24.67 7.80 6.04
CA ARG A 239 -25.15 8.97 6.79
C ARG A 239 -26.50 9.46 6.28
N THR A 240 -26.71 9.41 4.97
CA THR A 240 -27.92 9.99 4.35
C THR A 240 -28.95 8.94 3.91
N GLY A 241 -28.53 7.68 3.76
CA GLY A 241 -29.34 6.59 3.23
C GLY A 241 -29.64 6.68 1.73
N ARG A 242 -29.07 7.66 1.01
CA ARG A 242 -29.30 7.86 -0.42
C ARG A 242 -28.28 7.08 -1.24
N ASP A 243 -28.73 6.51 -2.35
CA ASP A 243 -27.87 5.94 -3.39
C ASP A 243 -26.81 6.95 -3.83
N ARG A 244 -25.54 6.61 -3.62
CA ARG A 244 -24.42 7.53 -3.84
C ARG A 244 -23.20 6.86 -4.46
N PHE A 245 -22.78 5.72 -3.93
CA PHE A 245 -21.53 5.09 -4.35
C PHE A 245 -21.79 4.04 -5.41
N LEU A 246 -21.21 4.20 -6.60
CA LEU A 246 -21.24 3.18 -7.65
C LEU A 246 -19.97 2.34 -7.59
N PHE A 247 -20.13 1.09 -7.19
CA PHE A 247 -19.08 0.08 -7.27
C PHE A 247 -19.07 -0.58 -8.64
N ARG A 248 -17.87 -0.76 -9.19
CA ARG A 248 -17.60 -1.58 -10.37
C ARG A 248 -16.64 -2.69 -9.97
N ASP A 249 -17.12 -3.92 -10.05
CA ASP A 249 -16.32 -5.07 -9.67
C ASP A 249 -15.11 -5.27 -10.58
N VAL A 250 -14.00 -5.70 -9.98
CA VAL A 250 -12.83 -6.22 -10.67
C VAL A 250 -12.68 -7.68 -10.27
N VAL A 251 -12.72 -8.57 -11.24
CA VAL A 251 -12.66 -10.03 -11.04
C VAL A 251 -11.47 -10.65 -11.76
N PRO A 252 -10.92 -11.77 -11.27
CA PRO A 252 -9.82 -12.45 -11.95
C PRO A 252 -10.21 -12.90 -13.36
N LYS A 253 -9.26 -12.79 -14.29
CA LYS A 253 -9.34 -13.36 -15.64
C LYS A 253 -8.93 -14.83 -15.65
#